data_AF-A0A2S2P4T4-F1
#
_entry.id   AF-A0A2S2P4T4-F1
#
_cell.length_a   1.000
_cell.length_b   1.000
_cell.length_c   1.000
_cell.angle_alpha   90.00
_cell.angle_beta   90.00
_cell.angle_gamma   90.00
#
_symmetry.space_group_name_H-M   'P 1'
#
loop_
_entity.id
_entity.type
_entity.pdbx_description
1 polymer ?
#
loop_
_entity_poly.entity_id
_entity_poly.type
_entity_poly.pdbx_seq_one_letter_code
_entity_poly.pdbx_strand_id
1 'polypeptide(L)'
;HTMKTLIDGCVEMVTVNGRPYSSLNDSGFRRIIDPVLNGIKNNVSLNSDSIGNYVRKEALLLQNSIKAEVKNKLISLKVDAASRMNRGFLGINLQYFFDGHIKLRTIGLVEITEAHTGIYLKDVILETLSKYG
;
A
#
# COMPACT_ATOMS: atom_id res chain seq x y z
N HIS A 1 -20.75 7.05 -10.29
CA HIS A 1 -20.65 5.68 -9.74
C HIS A 1 -19.74 4.82 -10.60
N THR A 2 -20.02 4.66 -11.90
CA THR A 2 -19.25 3.83 -12.86
C THR A 2 -17.74 4.13 -12.92
N MET A 3 -17.33 5.41 -12.94
CA MET A 3 -15.89 5.75 -13.03
C MET A 3 -15.10 5.34 -11.80
N LYS A 4 -15.70 5.49 -10.61
CA LYS A 4 -15.06 5.10 -9.35
C LYS A 4 -14.81 3.59 -9.35
N THR A 5 -15.79 2.80 -9.79
CA THR A 5 -15.64 1.34 -9.94
C THR A 5 -14.50 0.96 -10.86
N LEU A 6 -14.30 1.67 -11.98
CA LEU A 6 -13.19 1.40 -12.90
C LEU A 6 -11.82 1.73 -12.28
N ILE A 7 -11.70 2.88 -11.59
CA ILE A 7 -10.47 3.26 -10.90
C ILE A 7 -10.17 2.27 -9.77
N ASP A 8 -11.15 1.99 -8.92
CA ASP A 8 -11.02 1.05 -7.80
C ASP A 8 -10.60 -0.34 -8.32
N GLY A 9 -11.19 -0.81 -9.41
CA GLY A 9 -10.82 -2.08 -10.03
C GLY A 9 -9.38 -2.08 -10.56
N CYS A 10 -8.93 -1.00 -11.20
CA CYS A 10 -7.53 -0.88 -11.64
C CYS A 10 -6.54 -0.80 -10.47
N VAL A 11 -6.91 -0.13 -9.38
CA VAL A 11 -6.15 -0.10 -8.13
C VAL A 11 -6.06 -1.51 -7.55
N GLU A 12 -7.18 -2.22 -7.44
CA GLU A 12 -7.24 -3.61 -6.94
C GLU A 12 -6.36 -4.55 -7.77
N MET A 13 -6.35 -4.40 -9.10
CA MET A 13 -5.50 -5.20 -9.99
C MET A 13 -4.02 -5.09 -9.61
N VAL A 14 -3.53 -3.88 -9.35
CA VAL A 14 -2.09 -3.65 -9.10
C VAL A 14 -1.70 -3.81 -7.64
N THR A 15 -2.64 -3.72 -6.70
CA THR A 15 -2.35 -3.86 -5.26
C THR A 15 -2.73 -5.24 -4.71
N VAL A 16 -3.94 -5.72 -4.98
CA VAL A 16 -4.49 -6.96 -4.40
C VAL A 16 -4.22 -8.16 -5.30
N ASN A 17 -4.41 -8.01 -6.62
CA ASN A 17 -4.20 -9.12 -7.56
C ASN A 17 -2.73 -9.25 -8.02
N GLY A 18 -1.86 -8.32 -7.62
CA GLY A 18 -0.42 -8.37 -7.88
C GLY A 18 -0.02 -8.22 -9.35
N ARG A 19 -0.85 -7.57 -10.16
CA ARG A 19 -0.50 -7.25 -11.56
C ARG A 19 0.49 -6.10 -11.61
N PRO A 20 1.50 -6.14 -12.49
CA PRO A 20 2.40 -5.00 -12.65
C PRO A 20 1.62 -3.81 -13.21
N TYR A 21 2.02 -2.58 -12.85
CA TYR A 21 1.41 -1.36 -13.41
C TYR A 21 1.39 -1.36 -14.93
N SER A 22 2.45 -1.89 -15.56
CA SER A 22 2.55 -2.01 -17.02
C SER A 22 1.40 -2.79 -17.65
N SER A 23 0.73 -3.70 -16.93
CA SER A 23 -0.43 -4.42 -17.44
C SER A 23 -1.60 -3.52 -17.80
N LEU A 24 -1.67 -2.32 -17.20
CA LEU A 24 -2.64 -1.31 -17.60
C LEU A 24 -2.32 -0.80 -19.00
N ASN A 25 -1.08 -0.74 -19.43
CA ASN A 25 -0.73 -0.26 -20.77
C ASN A 25 -0.81 -1.36 -21.84
N ASP A 26 -1.08 -2.61 -21.47
CA ASP A 26 -1.14 -3.73 -22.41
C ASP A 26 -2.23 -3.51 -23.47
N SER A 27 -1.91 -3.83 -24.72
CA SER A 27 -2.81 -3.63 -25.86
C SER A 27 -4.15 -4.35 -25.70
N GLY A 28 -4.16 -5.53 -25.08
CA GLY A 28 -5.38 -6.27 -24.76
C GLY A 28 -6.28 -5.51 -23.77
N PHE A 29 -5.70 -4.99 -22.69
CA PHE A 29 -6.44 -4.18 -21.72
C PHE A 29 -6.98 -2.89 -22.35
N ARG A 30 -6.16 -2.19 -23.14
CA ARG A 30 -6.57 -0.99 -23.91
C ARG A 30 -7.77 -1.27 -24.81
N ARG A 31 -7.72 -2.35 -25.59
CA ARG A 31 -8.83 -2.76 -26.47
C ARG A 31 -10.14 -3.02 -25.73
N ILE A 32 -10.08 -3.44 -24.47
CA ILE A 32 -11.26 -3.68 -23.64
C ILE A 32 -11.75 -2.38 -23.00
N ILE A 33 -10.85 -1.59 -22.42
CA ILE A 33 -11.21 -0.45 -21.57
C ILE A 33 -11.48 0.84 -22.36
N ASP A 34 -10.75 1.09 -23.44
CA ASP A 34 -10.86 2.34 -24.19
C ASP A 34 -12.25 2.54 -24.82
N PRO A 35 -12.94 1.51 -25.38
CA PRO A 35 -14.34 1.66 -25.81
C PRO A 35 -15.28 2.06 -24.67
N VAL A 36 -15.07 1.54 -23.46
CA VAL A 36 -15.85 1.88 -22.27
C VAL A 36 -15.60 3.33 -21.86
N LEU A 37 -14.34 3.77 -21.83
CA LEU A 37 -13.97 5.14 -21.49
C LEU A 37 -14.56 6.14 -22.50
N ASN A 38 -14.48 5.82 -23.79
CA ASN A 38 -15.06 6.62 -24.86
C ASN A 38 -16.59 6.71 -24.74
N GLY A 39 -17.26 5.60 -24.43
CA GLY A 39 -18.72 5.56 -24.23
C GLY A 39 -19.21 6.43 -23.06
N ILE A 40 -18.40 6.55 -22.01
CA ILE A 40 -18.72 7.38 -20.82
C ILE A 40 -18.37 8.87 -21.04
N LYS A 41 -17.77 9.23 -22.21
CA LYS A 41 -17.29 10.57 -22.54
C LYS A 41 -16.37 11.16 -21.45
N ASN A 42 -15.48 10.33 -20.93
CA ASN A 42 -14.58 10.73 -19.86
C ASN A 42 -13.13 10.83 -20.36
N ASN A 43 -12.44 11.90 -19.99
CA ASN A 43 -11.05 12.14 -20.34
C ASN A 43 -10.07 11.59 -19.28
N VAL A 44 -10.54 10.72 -18.37
CA VAL A 44 -9.66 10.07 -17.40
C VAL A 44 -8.79 9.04 -18.11
N SER A 45 -7.48 9.24 -18.04
CA SER A 45 -6.52 8.21 -18.41
C SER A 45 -6.44 7.16 -17.30
N LEU A 46 -6.51 5.89 -17.67
CA LEU A 46 -6.36 4.74 -16.76
C LEU A 46 -5.07 3.98 -17.05
N ASN A 47 -3.94 4.66 -17.17
CA ASN A 47 -2.62 4.08 -17.43
C ASN A 47 -1.81 3.84 -16.15
N SER A 48 -0.61 3.26 -16.28
CA SER A 48 0.32 3.02 -15.18
C SER A 48 0.52 4.21 -14.25
N ASP A 49 0.74 5.41 -14.82
CA ASP A 49 1.07 6.62 -14.06
C ASP A 49 -0.14 7.13 -13.27
N SER A 50 -1.29 7.22 -13.94
CA SER A 50 -2.55 7.67 -13.34
C SER A 50 -2.98 6.74 -12.20
N ILE A 51 -2.94 5.42 -12.39
CA ILE A 51 -3.27 4.45 -11.35
C ILE A 51 -2.24 4.47 -10.23
N GLY A 52 -0.95 4.68 -10.53
CA GLY A 52 0.07 4.91 -9.51
C GLY A 52 -0.29 6.08 -8.57
N ASN A 53 -0.85 7.17 -9.12
CA ASN A 53 -1.32 8.29 -8.30
C ASN A 53 -2.56 7.93 -7.45
N TYR A 54 -3.50 7.16 -8.00
CA TYR A 54 -4.65 6.67 -7.22
C TYR A 54 -4.21 5.74 -6.09
N VAL A 55 -3.28 4.81 -6.34
CA VAL A 55 -2.72 3.93 -5.31
C VAL A 55 -2.06 4.74 -4.19
N ARG A 56 -1.25 5.76 -4.52
CA ARG A 56 -0.65 6.65 -3.51
C ARG A 56 -1.71 7.37 -2.68
N LYS A 57 -2.77 7.86 -3.33
CA LYS A 57 -3.87 8.54 -2.64
C LYS A 57 -4.59 7.59 -1.67
N GLU A 58 -4.92 6.38 -2.09
CA GLU A 58 -5.55 5.37 -1.24
C GLU A 58 -4.63 4.95 -0.09
N ALA A 59 -3.33 4.82 -0.34
CA ALA A 59 -2.34 4.54 0.70
C ALA A 59 -2.29 5.64 1.77
N LEU A 60 -2.36 6.92 1.38
CA LEU A 60 -2.43 8.05 2.31
C LEU A 60 -3.73 8.04 3.14
N LEU A 61 -4.86 7.71 2.51
CA LEU A 61 -6.14 7.57 3.22
C LEU A 61 -6.09 6.43 4.25
N LEU A 62 -5.52 5.28 3.86
CA LEU A 62 -5.33 4.14 4.76
C LEU A 62 -4.38 4.50 5.91
N GLN A 63 -3.27 5.17 5.63
CA GLN A 63 -2.33 5.64 6.65
C GLN A 63 -3.01 6.57 7.66
N ASN A 64 -3.77 7.56 7.18
CA ASN A 64 -4.53 8.46 8.05
C ASN A 64 -5.59 7.72 8.88
N SER A 65 -6.25 6.72 8.29
CA SER A 65 -7.19 5.86 9.01
C SER A 65 -6.50 5.06 10.11
N ILE A 66 -5.32 4.48 9.85
CA ILE A 66 -4.55 3.74 10.85
C ILE A 66 -4.10 4.69 11.97
N LYS A 67 -3.60 5.88 11.63
CA LYS A 67 -3.22 6.92 12.61
C LYS A 67 -4.38 7.30 13.52
N ALA A 68 -5.56 7.56 12.95
CA ALA A 68 -6.75 7.82 13.73
C ALA A 68 -7.17 6.60 14.59
N GLU A 69 -7.02 5.39 14.05
CA GLU A 69 -7.37 4.15 14.75
C GLU A 69 -6.45 3.90 15.95
N VAL A 70 -5.15 4.15 15.86
CA VAL A 70 -4.20 3.84 16.95
C VAL A 70 -3.99 4.99 17.95
N LYS A 71 -4.54 6.18 17.66
CA LYS A 71 -4.42 7.35 18.54
C LYS A 71 -4.90 7.04 19.95
N ASN A 72 -4.06 7.37 20.95
CA ASN A 72 -4.33 7.17 22.39
C ASN A 72 -4.61 5.70 22.78
N LYS A 73 -4.17 4.72 21.97
CA LYS A 73 -4.24 3.30 22.32
C LYS A 73 -2.89 2.79 22.78
N LEU A 74 -2.91 1.82 23.68
CA LEU A 74 -1.72 1.02 23.96
C LEU A 74 -1.47 0.12 22.73
N ILE A 75 -0.31 0.31 22.11
CA ILE A 75 0.13 -0.46 20.95
C ILE A 75 1.31 -1.36 21.33
N SER A 76 1.40 -2.50 20.66
CA SER A 76 2.55 -3.38 20.64
C SER A 76 3.10 -3.42 19.22
N LEU A 77 4.43 -3.45 19.08
CA LEU A 77 5.09 -3.60 17.80
C LEU A 77 5.49 -5.05 17.59
N LYS A 78 5.12 -5.60 16.44
CA LYS A 78 5.66 -6.87 15.94
C LYS A 78 6.60 -6.54 14.79
N VAL A 79 7.87 -6.84 14.99
CA VAL A 79 8.93 -6.61 14.01
C VAL A 79 9.50 -7.95 13.60
N ASP A 80 9.41 -8.27 12.32
CA ASP A 80 9.89 -9.51 11.72
C ASP A 80 10.89 -9.19 10.61
N ALA A 81 11.96 -9.99 10.51
CA ALA A 81 12.97 -9.83 9.47
C ALA A 81 13.03 -11.11 8.62
N ALA A 82 13.06 -10.94 7.30
CA ALA A 82 13.19 -12.04 6.36
C ALA A 82 14.23 -11.70 5.29
N SER A 83 15.04 -12.68 4.90
CA SER A 83 16.05 -12.52 3.84
C SER A 83 15.73 -13.42 2.65
N ARG A 84 15.78 -12.87 1.43
CA ARG A 84 15.58 -13.63 0.18
C ARG A 84 16.48 -13.07 -0.92
N MET A 85 17.23 -13.93 -1.62
CA MET A 85 18.11 -13.54 -2.74
C MET A 85 19.03 -12.35 -2.39
N ASN A 86 19.72 -12.41 -1.25
CA ASN A 86 20.60 -11.35 -0.72
C ASN A 86 19.90 -10.01 -0.41
N ARG A 87 18.57 -9.98 -0.34
CA ARG A 87 17.79 -8.81 0.10
C ARG A 87 17.15 -9.12 1.43
N GLY A 88 17.40 -8.28 2.43
CA GLY A 88 16.70 -8.35 3.70
C GLY A 88 15.45 -7.47 3.66
N PHE A 89 14.40 -7.87 4.35
CA PHE A 89 13.19 -7.08 4.54
C PHE A 89 12.79 -7.09 6.01
N LEU A 90 12.35 -5.94 6.49
CA LEU A 90 11.82 -5.74 7.84
C LEU A 90 10.32 -5.47 7.74
N GLY A 91 9.52 -6.44 8.16
CA GLY A 91 8.09 -6.29 8.41
C GLY A 91 7.87 -5.59 9.74
N ILE A 92 7.07 -4.52 9.74
CA ILE A 92 6.71 -3.76 10.93
C ILE A 92 5.19 -3.73 11.01
N ASN A 93 4.66 -4.29 12.09
CA ASN A 93 3.23 -4.39 12.34
C ASN A 93 2.85 -3.72 13.67
N LEU A 94 1.79 -2.93 13.66
CA LEU A 94 1.10 -2.48 14.87
C LEU A 94 0.12 -3.55 15.32
N GLN A 95 0.14 -3.87 16.61
CA GLN A 95 -0.84 -4.72 17.28
C GLN A 95 -1.51 -3.94 18.41
N TYR A 96 -2.84 -3.91 18.44
CA TYR A 96 -3.60 -3.22 19.48
C TYR A 96 -4.93 -3.92 19.75
N PHE A 97 -5.49 -3.71 20.93
CA PHE A 97 -6.81 -4.21 21.29
C PHE A 97 -7.89 -3.21 20.88
N PHE A 98 -8.93 -3.68 20.21
CA PHE A 98 -10.09 -2.88 19.84
C PHE A 98 -11.32 -3.78 19.78
N ASP A 99 -12.38 -3.36 20.47
CA ASP A 99 -13.69 -4.02 20.43
C ASP A 99 -13.62 -5.53 20.74
N GLY A 100 -12.96 -5.89 21.84
CA GLY A 100 -12.85 -7.31 22.25
C GLY A 100 -11.80 -8.13 21.49
N HIS A 101 -11.17 -7.57 20.45
CA HIS A 101 -10.28 -8.30 19.56
C HIS A 101 -8.91 -7.66 19.41
N ILE A 102 -7.89 -8.50 19.17
CA ILE A 102 -6.57 -8.03 18.75
C ILE A 102 -6.65 -7.70 17.26
N LYS A 103 -6.30 -6.47 16.90
CA LYS A 103 -6.12 -6.03 15.52
C LYS A 103 -4.65 -5.92 15.17
N LEU A 104 -4.32 -6.25 13.93
CA LEU A 104 -2.98 -6.15 13.35
C LEU A 104 -3.03 -5.21 12.14
N ARG A 105 -2.07 -4.29 12.05
CA ARG A 105 -1.87 -3.42 10.88
C ARG A 105 -0.41 -3.48 10.45
N THR A 106 -0.13 -3.97 9.26
CA THR A 106 1.19 -3.83 8.65
C THR A 106 1.40 -2.37 8.25
N ILE A 107 2.44 -1.75 8.79
CA ILE A 107 2.76 -0.33 8.58
C ILE A 107 4.04 -0.10 7.78
N GLY A 108 4.87 -1.14 7.65
CA GLY A 108 6.07 -1.12 6.83
C GLY A 108 6.49 -2.52 6.40
N LEU A 109 6.93 -2.61 5.15
CA LEU A 109 7.77 -3.70 4.65
C LEU A 109 8.99 -3.02 4.03
N VAL A 110 10.03 -2.83 4.82
CA VAL A 110 11.19 -1.99 4.46
C VAL A 110 12.33 -2.89 4.04
N GLU A 111 12.90 -2.67 2.86
CA GLU A 111 14.13 -3.34 2.47
C GLU A 111 15.29 -2.82 3.31
N ILE A 112 16.04 -3.74 3.92
CA ILE A 112 17.23 -3.43 4.70
C ILE A 112 18.46 -3.72 3.85
N THR A 113 19.26 -2.68 3.61
CA THR A 113 20.40 -2.69 2.69
C THR A 113 21.75 -2.72 3.40
N GLU A 114 21.76 -2.51 4.71
CA GLU A 114 22.97 -2.45 5.54
C GLU A 114 23.11 -3.68 6.44
N ALA A 115 24.26 -3.82 7.09
CA ALA A 115 24.41 -4.78 8.17
C ALA A 115 23.36 -4.50 9.25
N HIS A 116 22.69 -5.55 9.74
CA HIS A 116 21.57 -5.49 10.68
C HIS A 116 22.01 -5.06 12.09
N THR A 117 22.65 -3.90 12.21
CA THR A 117 23.04 -3.33 13.49
C THR A 117 21.79 -2.88 14.25
N GLY A 118 21.83 -2.97 15.58
CA GLY A 118 20.70 -2.54 16.41
C GLY A 118 20.33 -1.07 16.22
N ILE A 119 21.32 -0.21 15.89
CA ILE A 119 21.11 1.22 15.63
C ILE A 119 20.34 1.41 14.32
N TYR A 120 20.79 0.79 13.23
CA TYR A 120 20.12 0.89 11.93
C TYR A 120 18.66 0.41 12.00
N LEU A 121 18.42 -0.74 12.63
CA LEU A 121 17.05 -1.27 12.78
C LEU A 121 16.16 -0.34 13.61
N LYS A 122 16.70 0.23 14.69
CA LYS A 122 15.98 1.21 15.50
C LYS A 122 15.57 2.42 14.64
N ASP A 123 16.48 2.96 13.85
CA ASP A 123 16.22 4.16 13.05
C ASP A 123 15.16 3.88 11.97
N VAL A 124 15.24 2.74 11.28
CA VAL A 124 14.22 2.28 10.32
C VAL A 124 12.83 2.14 10.98
N ILE A 125 12.78 1.57 12.19
CA ILE A 125 11.53 1.42 12.95
C ILE A 125 10.97 2.79 13.33
N LEU A 126 11.77 3.70 13.87
CA LEU A 126 11.34 5.03 14.28
C LEU A 126 10.88 5.87 13.09
N GLU A 127 11.57 5.82 11.96
CA GLU A 127 11.16 6.49 10.73
C GLU A 127 9.80 5.96 10.25
N THR A 128 9.61 4.63 10.28
CA THR A 128 8.32 4.01 9.91
C THR A 128 7.20 4.46 10.84
N LEU A 129 7.45 4.49 12.15
CA LEU A 129 6.46 4.92 13.15
C LEU A 129 6.09 6.39 13.03
N SER A 130 7.05 7.27 12.71
CA SER A 130 6.82 8.72 12.58
C SER A 130 5.69 9.08 11.60
N LYS A 131 5.43 8.21 10.62
CA LYS A 131 4.36 8.35 9.62
C LYS A 131 2.95 8.16 10.22
N TYR A 132 2.85 7.57 11.41
CA TYR A 132 1.59 7.21 12.06
C TYR A 132 1.30 8.00 13.34
N GLY A 133 2.17 8.96 13.71
CA GLY A 133 2.00 9.83 14.88
C GLY A 133 2.44 9.17 16.18
#